data_AF-A0A3S4LJN6-F1
#
_entry.id   AF-A0A3S4LJN6-F1
#
_cell.length_a   1.000
_cell.length_b   1.000
_cell.length_c   1.000
_cell.angle_alpha   90.00
_cell.angle_beta   90.00
_cell.angle_gamma   90.00
#
_symmetry.space_group_name_H-M   'P 1'
#
loop_
_entity.id
_entity.type
_entity.pdbx_description
1 polymer ?
#
loop_
_entity_poly.entity_id
_entity_poly.type
_entity_poly.pdbx_seq_one_letter_code
_entity_poly.pdbx_strand_id
1 'polypeptide(L)' 'MAGRGGGYYECDPKVKSEICLPVLHSDDNVLGIIDAESFAAGHFTPERQVWLAALAIVLPQLLIKLPPLENGETLPN' A
#
# COMPACT_ATOMS: atom_id res chain seq x y z
N MET A 1 -5.20 29.57 6.04
CA MET A 1 -5.58 28.61 7.10
C MET A 1 -5.17 27.22 6.64
N ALA A 2 -3.93 26.81 6.93
CA ALA A 2 -3.47 25.44 6.70
C ALA A 2 -3.80 24.63 7.96
N GLY A 3 -4.73 23.68 7.83
CA GLY A 3 -5.16 22.82 8.93
C GLY A 3 -3.99 21.97 9.42
N ARG A 4 -3.80 21.94 10.74
CA ARG A 4 -2.89 21.01 11.42
C ARG A 4 -3.45 19.60 11.30
N GLY A 5 -3.08 18.87 10.24
CA GLY A 5 -3.26 17.43 10.12
C GLY A 5 -1.90 16.77 10.24
N GLY A 6 -1.49 16.39 11.44
CA GLY A 6 -0.25 15.64 11.65
C GLY A 6 -0.31 14.28 10.97
N GLY A 7 0.67 13.97 10.12
CA GLY A 7 0.99 12.61 9.69
C GLY A 7 0.54 12.16 8.30
N TYR A 8 -0.17 12.98 7.52
CA TYR A 8 -0.54 12.59 6.15
C TYR A 8 0.60 12.93 5.19
N TYR A 9 1.09 11.90 4.50
CA TYR A 9 2.05 12.03 3.39
C TYR A 9 1.58 13.14 2.44
N GLU A 10 2.45 14.11 2.18
CA GLU A 10 2.16 15.15 1.20
C GLU A 10 2.42 14.54 -0.17
N CYS A 11 1.33 14.14 -0.85
CA CYS A 11 1.41 13.57 -2.18
C CYS A 11 2.18 14.54 -3.09
N ASP A 12 3.30 14.09 -3.67
CA ASP A 12 4.15 14.95 -4.49
C ASP A 12 3.26 15.62 -5.54
N PRO A 13 3.25 16.97 -5.66
CA PRO A 13 2.35 17.67 -6.58
C PRO A 13 2.55 17.27 -8.05
N LYS A 14 3.61 16.52 -8.37
CA LYS A 14 3.86 15.92 -9.68
C LYS A 14 3.13 14.61 -9.91
N VAL A 15 2.59 13.96 -8.88
CA VAL A 15 1.76 12.74 -8.99
C VAL A 15 0.50 13.08 -9.78
N LYS A 16 0.25 12.31 -10.84
CA LYS A 16 -0.88 12.48 -11.75
C LYS A 16 -1.77 11.24 -11.85
N SER A 17 -1.33 10.12 -11.28
CA SER A 17 -2.16 8.96 -11.03
C SER A 17 -1.55 8.13 -9.91
N GLU A 18 -2.40 7.39 -9.20
CA GLU A 18 -2.06 6.54 -8.06
C GLU A 18 -2.91 5.28 -8.14
N ILE A 19 -2.42 4.18 -7.58
CA ILE A 19 -3.20 3.00 -7.24
C ILE A 19 -2.74 2.46 -5.90
N CYS A 20 -3.71 2.18 -5.03
CA CYS A 20 -3.48 1.59 -3.72
C CYS A 20 -4.34 0.32 -3.60
N LEU A 21 -3.70 -0.81 -3.33
CA LEU A 21 -4.35 -2.12 -3.22
C LEU A 21 -4.04 -2.76 -1.86
N PRO A 22 -5.07 -3.27 -1.14
CA PRO A 22 -4.83 -3.99 0.09
C PRO A 22 -4.23 -5.37 -0.21
N VAL A 23 -3.29 -5.78 0.63
CA VAL A 23 -2.73 -7.13 0.65
C VAL A 23 -3.41 -7.85 1.79
N LEU A 24 -4.37 -8.73 1.46
CA LEU A 24 -5.25 -9.35 2.45
C LEU A 24 -4.75 -10.74 2.85
N HIS A 25 -4.90 -11.06 4.13
CA HIS A 25 -4.83 -12.42 4.62
C HIS A 25 -6.13 -13.19 4.28
N SER A 26 -6.14 -14.50 4.48
CA SER A 26 -7.29 -15.36 4.16
C SER A 26 -8.52 -15.13 5.03
N ASP A 27 -8.39 -14.39 6.13
CA ASP A 27 -9.47 -13.97 7.03
C ASP A 27 -9.86 -12.50 6.83
N ASP A 28 -9.52 -11.92 5.68
CA ASP A 28 -9.75 -10.52 5.29
C ASP A 28 -9.01 -9.48 6.14
N ASN A 29 -8.09 -9.90 7.03
CA ASN A 29 -7.20 -8.96 7.72
C ASN A 29 -6.18 -8.34 6.75
N VAL A 30 -5.93 -7.04 6.88
CA VAL A 30 -4.95 -6.33 6.06
C VAL A 30 -3.54 -6.64 6.58
N LEU A 31 -2.74 -7.33 5.77
CA LEU A 31 -1.30 -7.56 6.05
C LEU A 31 -0.45 -6.34 5.70
N GLY A 32 -0.92 -5.53 4.76
CA GLY A 32 -0.25 -4.33 4.29
C GLY A 32 -0.93 -3.76 3.04
N ILE A 33 -0.28 -2.79 2.40
CA ILE A 33 -0.75 -2.18 1.15
C ILE A 33 0.35 -2.20 0.08
N ILE A 34 -0.07 -2.31 -1.17
CA ILE A 34 0.74 -1.90 -2.33
C ILE A 34 0.31 -0.48 -2.65
N ASP A 35 1.22 0.46 -2.45
CA ASP A 35 1.03 1.87 -2.77
C ASP A 35 1.97 2.26 -3.93
N ALA A 36 1.40 2.72 -5.03
CA ALA A 36 2.14 3.07 -6.23
C ALA A 36 1.64 4.38 -6.85
N GLU A 37 2.57 5.31 -7.03
CA GLU A 37 2.34 6.63 -7.61
C GLU A 37 2.99 6.75 -9.00
N SER A 38 2.44 7.64 -9.84
CA SER A 38 3.03 7.96 -11.13
C SER A 38 2.87 9.44 -11.50
N PHE A 39 3.93 10.01 -12.08
CA PHE A 39 3.90 11.37 -12.64
C PHE A 39 3.24 11.45 -14.02
N ALA A 40 2.83 10.31 -14.60
CA ALA A 40 2.07 10.25 -15.83
C ALA A 40 0.58 10.04 -15.52
N ALA A 41 -0.30 10.82 -16.16
CA ALA A 41 -1.74 10.58 -16.09
C ALA A 41 -2.08 9.27 -16.81
N GLY A 42 -3.03 8.50 -16.25
CA GLY A 42 -3.46 7.23 -16.84
C GLY A 42 -2.37 6.13 -16.86
N HIS A 43 -1.34 6.25 -16.00
CA HIS A 43 -0.27 5.26 -15.95
C HIS A 43 -0.79 3.87 -15.55
N PHE A 44 -1.79 3.80 -14.68
CA PHE A 44 -2.40 2.54 -14.25
C PHE A 44 -3.54 2.13 -15.19
N THR A 45 -3.19 1.70 -16.40
CA THR A 45 -4.14 1.13 -17.38
C THR A 45 -4.82 -0.13 -16.82
N PRO A 46 -5.99 -0.55 -17.35
CA PRO A 46 -6.65 -1.77 -16.89
C PRO A 46 -5.75 -3.01 -16.88
N GLU A 47 -4.88 -3.16 -17.89
CA GLU A 47 -3.90 -4.26 -17.93
C GLU A 47 -2.90 -4.20 -16.76
N ARG A 48 -2.39 -3.01 -16.44
CA ARG A 48 -1.47 -2.82 -15.30
C ARG A 48 -2.17 -3.02 -13.96
N GLN A 49 -3.43 -2.61 -13.85
CA GLN A 49 -4.24 -2.86 -12.66
C GLN A 49 -4.42 -4.37 -12.42
N VAL A 50 -4.63 -5.17 -13.47
CA VAL A 50 -4.71 -6.64 -13.36
C VAL A 50 -3.42 -7.22 -12.81
N TRP A 51 -2.27 -6.76 -13.29
CA TRP A 51 -0.97 -7.21 -12.76
C TRP A 51 -0.75 -6.83 -11.30
N LEU A 52 -1.12 -5.61 -10.90
CA LEU A 52 -1.01 -5.16 -9.51
C LEU A 52 -1.99 -5.90 -8.59
N ALA A 53 -3.20 -6.20 -9.06
CA ALA A 53 -4.16 -7.03 -8.34
C ALA A 53 -3.65 -8.48 -8.19
N ALA A 54 -3.09 -9.06 -9.25
CA ALA A 54 -2.47 -10.38 -9.17
C ALA A 54 -1.31 -10.41 -8.17
N LEU A 55 -0.48 -9.35 -8.14
CA LEU A 55 0.58 -9.20 -7.13
C LEU A 55 -0.01 -9.13 -5.71
N ALA A 56 -1.06 -8.34 -5.49
CA ALA A 56 -1.74 -8.22 -4.20
C ALA A 56 -2.32 -9.56 -3.70
N ILE A 57 -2.70 -10.46 -4.61
CA ILE A 57 -3.21 -11.82 -4.29
C ILE A 57 -2.08 -12.82 -3.99
N VAL A 58 -0.94 -12.71 -4.66
CA VAL A 58 0.19 -13.64 -4.50
C VAL A 58 1.06 -13.28 -3.29
N LEU A 59 1.24 -11.98 -3.03
CA LEU A 59 2.11 -11.47 -1.97
C LEU A 59 1.79 -12.01 -0.55
N PRO A 60 0.52 -12.17 -0.12
CA PRO A 60 0.17 -12.75 1.18
C PRO A 60 0.84 -14.11 1.42
N GLN A 61 0.94 -14.96 0.40
CA GLN A 61 1.50 -16.31 0.50
C GLN A 61 3.00 -16.31 0.85
N LEU A 62 3.69 -15.21 0.54
CA LEU A 62 5.10 -14.99 0.88
C LEU A 62 5.22 -14.31 2.24
N LEU A 63 4.41 -13.28 2.50
CA LEU A 63 4.48 -12.49 3.74
C LEU A 63 4.22 -13.32 4.99
N ILE A 64 3.24 -14.25 4.96
CA ILE A 64 2.94 -15.12 6.11
C ILE A 64 4.08 -16.08 6.49
N LYS A 65 5.06 -16.27 5.60
CA LYS A 65 6.23 -17.14 5.84
C LYS A 65 7.41 -16.36 6.40
N LEU A 66 7.37 -15.03 6.35
CA LEU A 66 8.42 -14.19 6.89
C LEU A 66 8.34 -14.18 8.42
N PRO A 67 9.48 -14.10 9.12
CA PRO A 67 9.46 -13.84 10.55
C PRO A 67 8.77 -12.49 10.83
N PRO A 68 8.14 -12.32 12.00
CA PRO A 68 7.64 -11.01 12.43
C PRO A 68 8.73 -9.94 12.30
N LEU A 69 8.35 -8.76 11.79
CA LEU A 69 9.29 -7.68 11.51
C LEU A 69 9.75 -6.90 12.76
N GLU A 70 9.17 -7.13 13.94
CA GLU A 70 9.52 -6.40 15.15
C GLU A 70 10.32 -7.22 16.19
N ASN A 71 11.43 -6.63 16.64
CA ASN A 71 11.91 -6.76 18.01
C ASN A 71 11.00 -5.89 18.89
N GLY A 72 10.38 -6.46 19.92
CA GLY A 72 9.27 -5.84 20.66
C GLY A 72 9.52 -4.45 21.25
N GLU A 73 9.09 -3.42 20.52
CA GLU A 73 8.84 -2.10 21.10
C GLU A 73 7.32 -1.92 21.24
N THR A 74 6.86 -1.96 22.49
CA THR A 74 5.48 -1.63 22.86
C THR A 74 5.18 -0.19 22.48
N LEU A 75 4.26 0.00 21.53
CA LEU A 75 3.65 1.30 21.25
C LEU A 75 2.99 1.82 22.55
N PRO A 76 3.26 3.06 22.98
CA PRO A 76 2.66 3.61 24.19
C PRO A 76 1.14 3.73 24.05
N ASN A 77 0.45 3.26 25.09
CA ASN A 77 -1.00 3.29 25.27
C ASN A 77 -1.58 4.71 25.29
#